data_AF-A0A381A4S7-F1
#
_entry.id   AF-A0A381A4S7-F1
#
_cell.length_a   1.000
_cell.length_b   1.000
_cell.length_c   1.000
_cell.angle_alpha   90.00
_cell.angle_beta   90.00
_cell.angle_gamma   90.00
#
_symmetry.space_group_name_H-M   'P 1'
#
loop_
_entity.id
_entity.type
_entity.pdbx_description
1 polymer ?
#
loop_
_entity_poly.entity_id
_entity_poly.type
_entity_poly.pdbx_seq_one_letter_code
_entity_poly.pdbx_strand_id
1 'polypeptide(L)'
;MALALLGLWLWGGVLYALLMSLIFYRIMFLPLSPTDLSPPYWINMGAMAISTLAGTLLLQQSHAWPLLQTVQPFVQGVTLLFWAGGSWWIPLLLVLGVWRHGLQRHPLRYEGLYWAMVFPLGMYAMATHHLALALEQAWLEPLARAFMWAALAAWALAALGLLGALAQALRRPAGA
;
A
#
# COMPACT_ATOMS: atom_id res chain seq x y z
N MET A 1 18.84 0.26 21.00
CA MET A 1 18.47 0.16 19.56
C MET A 1 17.22 -0.70 19.36
N ALA A 2 17.24 -1.99 19.70
CA ALA A 2 16.11 -2.92 19.50
C ALA A 2 14.76 -2.39 20.01
N LEU A 3 14.71 -1.93 21.27
CA LEU A 3 13.49 -1.39 21.88
C LEU A 3 12.93 -0.17 21.12
N ALA A 4 13.80 0.71 20.63
CA ALA A 4 13.38 1.91 19.90
C ALA A 4 12.76 1.56 18.55
N LEU A 5 13.38 0.63 17.80
CA LEU A 5 12.86 0.19 16.50
C LEU A 5 11.54 -0.56 16.66
N LEU A 6 11.46 -1.47 17.63
CA LEU A 6 10.23 -2.18 17.97
C LEU A 6 9.13 -1.20 18.41
N GLY A 7 9.47 -0.24 19.28
CA GLY A 7 8.53 0.78 19.75
C GLY A 7 8.00 1.66 18.64
N LEU A 8 8.86 2.13 17.73
CA LEU A 8 8.45 2.93 16.56
C LEU A 8 7.55 2.14 15.61
N TRP A 9 7.86 0.86 15.37
CA TRP A 9 7.05 -0.01 14.54
C TRP A 9 5.65 -0.25 15.12
N LEU A 10 5.58 -0.56 16.42
CA LEU A 10 4.30 -0.74 17.13
C LEU A 10 3.50 0.56 17.19
N TRP A 11 4.17 1.68 17.46
CA TRP A 11 3.52 2.99 17.47
C TRP A 11 2.97 3.38 16.10
N GLY A 12 3.69 3.05 15.02
CA GLY A 12 3.18 3.18 13.66
C GLY A 12 1.87 2.41 13.46
N GLY A 13 1.76 1.21 14.01
CA GLY A 13 0.52 0.43 14.03
C GLY A 13 -0.63 1.11 14.79
N VAL A 14 -0.35 1.69 15.96
CA VAL A 14 -1.34 2.43 16.75
C VAL A 14 -1.83 3.67 15.98
N LEU A 15 -0.92 4.47 15.45
CA LEU A 15 -1.27 5.64 14.63
C LEU A 15 -2.10 5.25 13.41
N TYR A 16 -1.74 4.15 12.75
CA TYR A 16 -2.51 3.61 11.63
C TYR A 16 -3.94 3.26 12.06
N ALA A 17 -4.12 2.53 13.17
CA ALA A 17 -5.45 2.16 13.66
C ALA A 17 -6.32 3.39 13.97
N LEU A 18 -5.75 4.43 14.59
CA LEU A 18 -6.45 5.69 14.86
C LEU A 18 -6.90 6.37 13.56
N LEU A 19 -5.99 6.52 12.59
CA LEU A 19 -6.32 7.14 11.30
C LEU A 19 -7.33 6.31 10.51
N MET A 20 -7.19 4.98 10.49
CA MET A 20 -8.12 4.10 9.77
C MET A 20 -9.51 4.18 10.37
N SER A 21 -9.65 4.28 11.68
CA SER A 21 -10.97 4.45 12.32
C SER A 21 -11.68 5.70 11.79
N LEU A 22 -10.96 6.81 11.62
CA LEU A 22 -11.51 8.05 11.06
C LEU A 22 -11.85 7.91 9.56
N ILE A 23 -10.99 7.23 8.79
CA ILE A 23 -11.22 7.01 7.36
C ILE A 23 -12.42 6.08 7.14
N PHE A 24 -12.54 4.98 7.88
CA PHE A 24 -13.70 4.09 7.82
C PHE A 24 -14.97 4.81 8.23
N TYR A 25 -14.93 5.62 9.30
CA TYR A 25 -16.06 6.44 9.69
C TYR A 25 -16.51 7.36 8.54
N ARG A 26 -15.56 8.05 7.88
CA ARG A 26 -15.85 8.87 6.71
C ARG A 26 -16.47 8.06 5.56
N ILE A 27 -15.92 6.87 5.27
CA ILE A 27 -16.38 6.05 4.15
C ILE A 27 -17.80 5.52 4.39
N MET A 28 -18.11 5.12 5.62
CA MET A 28 -19.37 4.44 5.96
C MET A 28 -20.51 5.39 6.29
N PHE A 29 -20.23 6.53 6.93
CA PHE A 29 -21.28 7.37 7.53
C PHE A 29 -21.44 8.74 6.87
N LEU A 30 -20.49 9.17 6.04
CA LEU A 30 -20.59 10.45 5.32
C LEU A 30 -20.85 10.20 3.82
N PRO A 31 -21.59 11.10 3.13
CA PRO A 31 -21.80 11.00 1.70
C PRO A 31 -20.46 10.96 0.95
N LEU A 32 -20.33 9.99 0.03
CA LEU A 32 -19.10 9.74 -0.71
C LEU A 32 -19.30 10.07 -2.18
N SER A 33 -18.67 11.14 -2.66
CA SER A 33 -18.69 11.50 -4.07
C SER A 33 -17.65 10.69 -4.86
N PRO A 34 -17.88 10.38 -6.15
CA PRO A 34 -16.86 9.79 -7.03
C PRO A 34 -15.59 10.64 -7.16
N THR A 35 -15.68 11.96 -6.90
CA THR A 35 -14.52 12.87 -6.84
C THR A 35 -13.71 12.72 -5.56
N ASP A 36 -14.33 12.22 -4.49
CA ASP A 36 -13.67 12.00 -3.19
C ASP A 36 -12.84 10.71 -3.18
N LEU A 37 -13.11 9.78 -4.10
CA LEU A 37 -12.32 8.57 -4.34
C LEU A 37 -11.03 8.88 -5.09
N SER A 38 -10.12 9.50 -4.38
CA SER A 38 -8.81 9.83 -4.90
C SER A 38 -7.84 8.64 -4.78
N PRO A 39 -6.87 8.49 -5.69
CA PRO A 39 -5.78 7.51 -5.60
C PRO A 39 -5.10 7.36 -4.21
N PRO A 40 -5.01 8.38 -3.33
CA PRO A 40 -4.56 8.27 -1.95
C PRO A 40 -5.16 7.15 -1.09
N TYR A 41 -6.32 6.57 -1.40
CA TYR A 41 -6.79 5.39 -0.66
C TYR A 41 -5.83 4.18 -0.78
N TRP A 42 -5.05 4.10 -1.87
CA TRP A 42 -3.99 3.11 -2.00
C TRP A 42 -2.85 3.33 -1.00
N ILE A 43 -2.65 4.54 -0.48
CA ILE A 43 -1.66 4.82 0.58
C ILE A 43 -2.02 4.07 1.86
N ASN A 44 -3.31 3.91 2.17
CA ASN A 44 -3.76 3.14 3.34
C ASN A 44 -3.33 1.67 3.26
N MET A 45 -3.42 1.08 2.06
CA MET A 45 -2.91 -0.26 1.78
C MET A 45 -1.38 -0.29 1.84
N GLY A 46 -0.72 0.71 1.25
CA GLY A 46 0.73 0.84 1.22
C GLY A 46 1.36 0.93 2.61
N ALA A 47 0.73 1.64 3.54
CA ALA A 47 1.18 1.74 4.93
C ALA A 47 1.25 0.35 5.60
N MET A 48 0.23 -0.50 5.39
CA MET A 48 0.21 -1.87 5.91
C MET A 48 1.28 -2.74 5.26
N ALA A 49 1.54 -2.57 3.95
CA ALA A 49 2.61 -3.27 3.26
C ALA A 49 3.99 -2.90 3.82
N ILE A 50 4.28 -1.61 4.01
CA ILE A 50 5.56 -1.16 4.59
C ILE A 50 5.68 -1.63 6.04
N SER A 51 4.62 -1.59 6.84
CA SER A 51 4.63 -2.12 8.20
C SER A 51 4.88 -3.63 8.22
N THR A 52 4.35 -4.37 7.26
CA THR A 52 4.66 -5.80 7.07
C THR A 52 6.15 -5.99 6.77
N LEU A 53 6.69 -5.26 5.79
CA LEU A 53 8.11 -5.32 5.44
C LEU A 53 8.99 -4.98 6.66
N ALA A 54 8.71 -3.90 7.38
CA ALA A 54 9.42 -3.52 8.59
C ALA A 54 9.36 -4.63 9.66
N GLY A 55 8.22 -5.29 9.83
CA GLY A 55 8.06 -6.44 10.72
C GLY A 55 8.95 -7.61 10.34
N THR A 56 9.01 -7.96 9.04
CA THR A 56 9.91 -9.01 8.55
C THR A 56 11.39 -8.67 8.75
N LEU A 57 11.77 -7.39 8.59
CA LEU A 57 13.13 -6.93 8.85
C LEU A 57 13.47 -6.97 10.35
N LEU A 58 12.52 -6.71 11.24
CA LEU A 58 12.71 -6.93 12.69
C LEU A 58 12.92 -8.41 12.99
N LEU A 59 12.13 -9.30 12.38
CA LEU A 59 12.25 -10.75 12.58
C LEU A 59 13.63 -11.27 12.16
N GLN A 60 14.21 -10.75 11.08
CA GLN A 60 15.56 -11.10 10.64
C GLN A 60 16.64 -10.77 11.69
N GLN A 61 16.41 -9.76 12.54
CA GLN A 61 17.33 -9.34 13.59
C GLN A 61 17.11 -10.05 14.93
N SER A 62 16.14 -10.97 15.02
CA SER A 62 15.83 -11.72 16.24
C SER A 62 17.07 -12.41 16.82
N HIS A 63 17.85 -13.12 16.01
CA HIS A 63 19.06 -13.81 16.47
C HIS A 63 20.11 -12.88 17.12
N ALA A 64 20.20 -11.62 16.70
CA ALA A 64 21.19 -10.68 17.23
C ALA A 64 20.73 -9.99 18.52
N TRP A 65 19.42 -9.82 18.74
CA TRP A 65 18.88 -9.00 19.84
C TRP A 65 18.00 -9.82 20.79
N PRO A 66 18.44 -10.07 22.05
CA PRO A 66 17.70 -10.91 23.01
C PRO A 66 16.24 -10.49 23.20
N LEU A 67 15.96 -9.18 23.23
CA LEU A 67 14.59 -8.65 23.33
C LEU A 67 13.70 -9.18 22.19
N LEU A 68 14.19 -9.16 20.95
CA LEU A 68 13.41 -9.60 19.78
C LEU A 68 13.21 -11.11 19.75
N GLN A 69 14.15 -11.90 20.29
CA GLN A 69 13.94 -13.35 20.45
C GLN A 69 12.76 -13.62 21.39
N THR A 70 12.73 -12.95 22.54
CA THR A 70 11.66 -13.13 23.53
C THR A 70 10.27 -12.79 22.97
N VAL A 71 10.17 -11.76 22.12
CA VAL A 71 8.88 -11.32 21.53
C VAL A 71 8.68 -11.80 20.09
N GLN A 72 9.49 -12.74 19.59
CA GLN A 72 9.45 -13.15 18.18
C GLN A 72 8.06 -13.62 17.72
N PRO A 73 7.33 -14.49 18.46
CA PRO A 73 5.99 -14.90 18.06
C PRO A 73 4.99 -13.73 17.98
N PHE A 74 5.14 -12.74 18.86
CA PHE A 74 4.32 -11.54 18.84
C PHE A 74 4.61 -10.68 17.60
N VAL A 75 5.88 -10.46 17.27
CA VAL A 75 6.27 -9.72 16.06
C VAL A 75 5.78 -10.46 14.81
N GLN A 76 5.86 -11.79 14.76
CA GLN A 76 5.29 -12.59 13.66
C GLN A 76 3.79 -12.37 13.52
N GLY A 77 3.04 -12.47 14.62
CA GLY A 77 1.59 -12.28 14.64
C GLY A 77 1.17 -10.89 14.16
N VAL A 78 1.82 -9.83 14.65
CA VAL A 78 1.54 -8.44 14.24
C VAL A 78 1.97 -8.18 12.79
N THR A 79 3.08 -8.76 12.33
CA THR A 79 3.51 -8.68 10.93
C THR A 79 2.47 -9.32 10.00
N LEU A 80 1.96 -10.49 10.36
CA LEU A 80 0.90 -11.18 9.62
C LEU A 80 -0.41 -10.38 9.65
N LEU A 81 -0.75 -9.75 10.78
CA LEU A 81 -1.90 -8.86 10.89
C LEU A 81 -1.79 -7.68 9.92
N PHE A 82 -0.61 -7.04 9.83
CA PHE A 82 -0.39 -5.98 8.85
C PHE A 82 -0.54 -6.48 7.42
N TRP A 83 0.02 -7.64 7.08
CA TRP A 83 -0.12 -8.20 5.76
C TRP A 83 -1.57 -8.54 5.41
N ALA A 84 -2.29 -9.16 6.34
CA ALA A 84 -3.70 -9.50 6.18
C ALA A 84 -4.57 -8.24 6.01
N GLY A 85 -4.34 -7.21 6.82
CA GLY A 85 -5.04 -5.93 6.70
C GLY A 85 -4.72 -5.20 5.40
N GLY A 86 -3.47 -5.20 4.94
CA GLY A 86 -3.09 -4.69 3.63
C GLY A 86 -3.74 -5.48 2.49
N SER A 87 -3.82 -6.80 2.63
CA SER A 87 -4.46 -7.70 1.67
C SER A 87 -5.96 -7.42 1.55
N TRP A 88 -6.62 -7.13 2.67
CA TRP A 88 -8.04 -6.79 2.72
C TRP A 88 -8.38 -5.47 2.04
N TRP A 89 -7.46 -4.50 2.02
CA TRP A 89 -7.67 -3.27 1.28
C TRP A 89 -7.78 -3.48 -0.23
N ILE A 90 -7.08 -4.46 -0.81
CA ILE A 90 -7.10 -4.71 -2.25
C ILE A 90 -8.51 -4.93 -2.80
N PRO A 91 -9.32 -5.90 -2.33
CA PRO A 91 -10.67 -6.09 -2.85
C PRO A 91 -11.56 -4.85 -2.65
N LEU A 92 -11.44 -4.16 -1.52
CA LEU A 92 -12.18 -2.92 -1.28
C LEU A 92 -11.83 -1.84 -2.31
N LEU A 93 -10.53 -1.62 -2.57
CA LEU A 93 -10.05 -0.64 -3.55
C LEU A 93 -10.46 -1.00 -4.98
N LEU A 94 -10.46 -2.29 -5.33
CA LEU A 94 -10.95 -2.76 -6.62
C LEU A 94 -12.45 -2.49 -6.79
N VAL A 95 -13.27 -2.80 -5.78
CA VAL A 95 -14.72 -2.52 -5.80
C VAL A 95 -14.97 -1.01 -5.94
N LEU A 96 -14.26 -0.18 -5.18
CA LEU A 96 -14.38 1.28 -5.27
C LEU A 96 -13.93 1.82 -6.63
N GLY A 97 -12.87 1.24 -7.22
CA GLY A 97 -12.40 1.59 -8.55
C GLY A 97 -13.41 1.24 -9.65
N VAL A 98 -14.00 0.03 -9.59
CA VAL A 98 -15.06 -0.41 -10.52
C VAL A 98 -16.31 0.45 -10.37
N TRP A 99 -16.69 0.80 -9.13
CA TRP A 99 -17.80 1.72 -8.89
C TRP A 99 -17.56 3.11 -9.50
N ARG A 100 -16.38 3.69 -9.29
CA ARG A 100 -16.02 5.02 -9.81
C ARG A 100 -16.00 5.09 -11.34
N HIS A 101 -15.37 4.12 -12.00
CA HIS A 101 -15.16 4.18 -13.46
C HIS A 101 -16.20 3.42 -14.28
N GLY A 102 -16.76 2.34 -13.74
CA GLY A 102 -17.79 1.53 -14.41
C GLY A 102 -19.20 2.07 -14.19
N LEU A 103 -19.62 2.15 -12.93
CA LEU A 103 -20.99 2.54 -12.56
C LEU A 103 -21.20 4.06 -12.68
N GLN A 104 -20.29 4.85 -12.12
CA GLN A 104 -20.36 6.32 -12.12
C GLN A 104 -19.77 6.95 -13.39
N ARG A 105 -19.18 6.13 -14.28
CA ARG A 105 -18.59 6.55 -15.57
C ARG A 105 -17.64 7.75 -15.46
N HIS A 106 -16.95 7.90 -14.32
CA HIS A 106 -15.99 8.98 -14.13
C HIS A 106 -14.84 8.81 -15.14
N PRO A 107 -14.50 9.85 -15.92
CA PRO A 107 -13.54 9.72 -17.00
C PRO A 107 -12.15 9.34 -16.47
N LEU A 108 -11.50 8.40 -17.16
CA LEU A 108 -10.11 8.04 -16.96
C LEU A 108 -9.23 9.10 -17.62
N ARG A 109 -8.96 10.19 -16.92
CA ARG A 109 -7.97 11.20 -17.32
C ARG A 109 -6.75 11.04 -16.45
N TYR A 110 -5.56 11.17 -17.01
CA TYR A 110 -4.34 11.16 -16.21
C TYR A 110 -4.38 12.30 -15.18
N GLU A 111 -4.31 11.93 -13.91
CA GLU A 111 -4.11 12.82 -12.78
C GLU A 111 -2.76 12.45 -12.17
N GLY A 112 -1.91 13.43 -11.84
CA GLY A 112 -0.60 13.17 -11.24
C GLY A 112 -0.70 12.33 -9.95
N LEU A 113 -1.86 12.33 -9.31
CA LEU A 113 -2.13 11.56 -8.10
C LEU A 113 -2.15 10.02 -8.33
N TYR A 114 -2.26 9.52 -9.56
CA TYR A 114 -2.20 8.08 -9.82
C TYR A 114 -0.84 7.45 -9.48
N TRP A 115 0.23 8.26 -9.39
CA TRP A 115 1.52 7.82 -8.86
C TRP A 115 1.42 7.29 -7.42
N ALA A 116 0.43 7.77 -6.65
CA ALA A 116 0.17 7.29 -5.29
C ALA A 116 -0.26 5.81 -5.24
N MET A 117 -0.64 5.19 -6.37
CA MET A 117 -1.00 3.76 -6.43
C MET A 117 0.21 2.85 -6.75
N VAL A 118 1.19 3.38 -7.49
CA VAL A 118 2.34 2.61 -7.96
C VAL A 118 3.18 2.13 -6.79
N PHE A 119 3.45 3.02 -5.84
CA PHE A 119 4.26 2.71 -4.67
C PHE A 119 3.63 1.63 -3.77
N PRO A 120 2.36 1.72 -3.35
CA PRO A 120 1.69 0.67 -2.60
C PRO A 120 1.71 -0.72 -3.26
N LEU A 121 1.51 -0.80 -4.57
CA LEU A 121 1.57 -2.08 -5.30
C LEU A 121 2.97 -2.71 -5.21
N GLY A 122 4.01 -1.91 -5.43
CA GLY A 122 5.40 -2.36 -5.32
C GLY A 122 5.75 -2.75 -3.88
N MET A 123 5.33 -1.97 -2.89
CA MET A 123 5.53 -2.28 -1.47
C MET A 123 4.82 -3.55 -1.06
N TYR A 124 3.60 -3.81 -1.54
CA TYR A 124 2.89 -5.05 -1.25
C TYR A 124 3.58 -6.28 -1.85
N ALA A 125 4.12 -6.17 -3.07
CA ALA A 125 4.95 -7.21 -3.67
C ALA A 125 6.17 -7.53 -2.79
N MET A 126 6.92 -6.49 -2.40
CA MET A 126 8.13 -6.61 -1.57
C MET A 126 7.82 -7.19 -0.19
N ALA A 127 6.77 -6.68 0.46
CA ALA A 127 6.32 -7.13 1.76
C ALA A 127 5.89 -8.61 1.73
N THR A 128 5.16 -9.01 0.68
CA THR A 128 4.69 -10.40 0.52
C THR A 128 5.87 -11.36 0.28
N HIS A 129 6.87 -10.96 -0.52
CA HIS A 129 8.09 -11.74 -0.71
C HIS A 129 8.86 -11.91 0.60
N HIS A 130 9.12 -10.82 1.32
CA HIS A 130 9.82 -10.90 2.61
C HIS A 130 9.05 -11.69 3.66
N LEU A 131 7.71 -11.63 3.64
CA LEU A 131 6.88 -12.43 4.53
C LEU A 131 6.95 -13.92 4.19
N ALA A 132 6.97 -14.27 2.90
CA ALA A 132 7.15 -15.63 2.42
C ALA A 132 8.46 -16.23 2.98
N LEU A 133 9.55 -15.47 2.94
CA LEU A 133 10.83 -15.87 3.49
C LEU A 133 10.80 -15.94 5.03
N ALA A 134 10.26 -14.92 5.71
CA ALA A 134 10.28 -14.83 7.16
C ALA A 134 9.39 -15.87 7.87
N LEU A 135 8.35 -16.36 7.20
CA LEU A 135 7.43 -17.39 7.72
C LEU A 135 7.59 -18.75 7.01
N GLU A 136 8.57 -18.89 6.12
CA GLU A 136 8.80 -20.10 5.32
C GLU A 136 7.56 -20.54 4.51
N GLN A 137 6.78 -19.57 4.04
CA GLN A 137 5.52 -19.77 3.32
C GLN A 137 5.70 -19.53 1.81
N ALA A 138 6.26 -20.51 1.10
CA ALA A 138 6.57 -20.40 -0.33
C ALA A 138 5.33 -20.14 -1.24
N TRP A 139 4.12 -20.46 -0.77
CA TRP A 139 2.88 -20.20 -1.52
C TRP A 139 2.57 -18.71 -1.71
N LEU A 140 3.21 -17.82 -0.95
CA LEU A 140 3.10 -16.36 -1.09
C LEU A 140 3.92 -15.82 -2.27
N GLU A 141 4.93 -16.55 -2.76
CA GLU A 141 5.83 -16.09 -3.83
C GLU A 141 5.13 -15.79 -5.17
N PRO A 142 4.19 -16.62 -5.66
CA PRO A 142 3.40 -16.28 -6.83
C PRO A 142 2.62 -14.97 -6.67
N LEU A 143 2.09 -14.71 -5.46
CA LEU A 143 1.34 -13.49 -5.16
C LEU A 143 2.26 -12.26 -5.18
N ALA A 144 3.46 -12.35 -4.57
CA ALA A 144 4.47 -11.30 -4.63
C ALA A 144 4.84 -10.96 -6.08
N ARG A 145 5.10 -11.98 -6.92
CA ARG A 145 5.41 -11.78 -8.35
C ARG A 145 4.26 -11.15 -9.12
N ALA A 146 3.02 -11.57 -8.86
CA ALA A 146 1.85 -10.99 -9.51
C ALA A 146 1.73 -9.49 -9.21
N PHE A 147 1.90 -9.10 -7.95
CA PHE A 147 1.88 -7.68 -7.55
C PHE A 147 3.08 -6.89 -8.08
N MET A 148 4.25 -7.52 -8.22
CA MET A 148 5.40 -6.90 -8.88
C MET A 148 5.10 -6.53 -10.33
N TRP A 149 4.52 -7.47 -11.10
CA TRP A 149 4.11 -7.20 -12.49
C TRP A 149 3.00 -6.15 -12.56
N ALA A 150 2.04 -6.18 -11.64
CA ALA A 150 1.00 -5.15 -11.54
C ALA A 150 1.60 -3.77 -11.24
N ALA A 151 2.58 -3.67 -10.33
CA ALA A 151 3.28 -2.44 -10.01
C ALA A 151 4.05 -1.89 -11.21
N LEU A 152 4.75 -2.76 -11.96
CA LEU A 152 5.47 -2.38 -13.19
C LEU A 152 4.51 -1.88 -14.27
N ALA A 153 3.38 -2.55 -14.46
CA ALA A 153 2.35 -2.12 -15.41
C ALA A 153 1.77 -0.75 -15.01
N ALA A 154 1.41 -0.58 -13.74
CA ALA A 154 0.91 0.68 -13.20
C ALA A 154 1.93 1.82 -13.35
N TRP A 155 3.21 1.54 -13.07
CA TRP A 155 4.31 2.48 -13.25
C TRP A 155 4.45 2.90 -14.72
N ALA A 156 4.44 1.94 -15.66
CA ALA A 156 4.57 2.22 -17.08
C ALA A 156 3.40 3.07 -17.59
N LEU A 157 2.17 2.75 -17.20
CA LEU A 157 0.98 3.54 -17.55
C LEU A 157 1.04 4.96 -16.98
N ALA A 158 1.46 5.13 -15.73
CA ALA A 158 1.63 6.44 -15.12
C ALA A 158 2.72 7.26 -15.81
N ALA A 159 3.84 6.63 -16.17
CA ALA A 159 4.94 7.25 -16.91
C ALA A 159 4.50 7.70 -18.31
N LEU A 160 3.78 6.86 -19.06
CA LEU A 160 3.21 7.22 -20.36
C LEU A 160 2.20 8.38 -20.23
N GLY A 161 1.35 8.35 -19.20
CA GLY A 161 0.42 9.44 -18.90
C GLY A 161 1.14 10.76 -18.61
N LEU A 162 2.22 10.72 -17.84
CA LEU A 162 3.06 11.89 -17.56
C LEU A 162 3.71 12.44 -18.84
N LEU A 163 4.31 11.57 -19.66
CA LEU A 163 4.93 11.98 -20.93
C LEU A 163 3.90 12.63 -21.88
N GLY A 164 2.69 12.06 -21.95
CA GLY A 164 1.59 12.64 -22.72
C GLY A 164 1.15 14.01 -22.20
N ALA A 165 1.06 14.17 -20.88
CA ALA A 165 0.73 15.45 -20.25
C ALA A 165 1.82 16.51 -20.49
N LEU A 166 3.10 16.14 -20.38
CA LEU A 166 4.22 17.02 -20.67
C LEU A 166 4.27 17.42 -22.14
N ALA A 167 4.07 16.47 -23.07
CA ALA A 167 4.03 16.76 -24.49
C ALA A 167 2.89 17.72 -24.86
N GLN A 168 1.72 17.61 -24.21
CA GLN A 168 0.62 18.54 -24.39
C GLN A 168 0.92 19.92 -23.81
N ALA A 169 1.56 19.99 -22.64
CA ALA A 169 1.97 21.25 -22.02
C ALA A 169 2.98 22.01 -22.90
N LEU A 170 3.95 21.30 -23.50
CA LEU A 170 4.93 21.89 -24.42
C LEU A 170 4.32 22.34 -25.76
N ARG A 171 3.21 21.74 -26.18
CA ARG A 171 2.48 22.13 -27.40
C ARG A 171 1.53 23.32 -27.21
N ARG A 172 1.21 23.68 -25.96
CA ARG A 172 0.42 24.89 -25.66
C ARG A 172 1.36 26.10 -25.70
N PRO A 173 1.20 27.04 -26.64
CA PRO A 173 2.04 28.23 -26.66
C PRO A 173 1.84 29.03 -25.37
N ALA A 174 2.94 29.56 -24.84
CA ALA A 174 2.92 30.46 -23.68
C ALA A 174 2.25 31.78 -24.07
N GLY A 175 0.92 31.84 -23.95
CA GLY A 175 0.13 33.04 -24.24
C GLY A 175 -1.24 32.73 -24.80
N ALA A 176 -2.21 32.55 -23.90
CA ALA A 176 -3.63 32.84 -24.12
C ALA A 176 -4.20 33.32 -22.79
#